data_AF-A0A970QH50-F1
#
_entry.id   AF-A0A970QH50-F1
#
_cell.length_a   1.000
_cell.length_b   1.000
_cell.length_c   1.000
_cell.angle_alpha   90.00
_cell.angle_beta   90.00
_cell.angle_gamma   90.00
#
_symmetry.space_group_name_H-M   'P 1'
#
loop_
_entity.id
_entity.type
_entity.pdbx_description
1 polymer ?
#
loop_
_entity_poly.entity_id
_entity_poly.type
_entity_poly.pdbx_seq_one_letter_code
_entity_poly.pdbx_strand_id
1 'polypeptide(L)'
;GSLWTAIDHGSWTRGGHANGLISVPVDADLMDPAQWRCTGFLPYDPSWPGASRGPSNGCLEGNAVVAPDGRLFNLLRYQTNGCEPDNGRAVLLEADPDRPSNPLRFAAVVDFPGNLSKFSVGYDPQSNRYLALVSRVTGSNLRQRNILSLSVSPDLYHWRIQRDILNYEDNGWPEGSDKVGFQYADWIIDGSDLLVLSRTALNGAYNFHNANALTFHRIRNFRR
;
A
#
# COMPACT_ATOMS: atom_id res chain seq x y z
N GLY A 1 -2.35 -7.40 23.85
CA GLY A 1 -2.09 -6.57 22.65
C GLY A 1 -3.31 -6.58 21.77
N SER A 2 -3.34 -5.78 20.71
CA SER A 2 -4.49 -5.74 19.79
C SER A 2 -4.03 -6.02 18.36
N LEU A 3 -4.89 -6.67 17.59
CA LEU A 3 -4.77 -6.72 16.14
C LEU A 3 -5.27 -5.40 15.57
N TRP A 4 -4.62 -4.91 14.52
CA TRP A 4 -4.98 -3.67 13.83
C TRP A 4 -5.06 -3.92 12.33
N THR A 5 -6.06 -3.34 11.67
CA THR A 5 -6.13 -3.31 10.21
C THR A 5 -6.74 -2.01 9.73
N ALA A 6 -6.32 -1.58 8.54
CA ALA A 6 -6.91 -0.42 7.89
C ALA A 6 -8.31 -0.74 7.35
N ILE A 7 -9.16 0.28 7.36
CA ILE A 7 -10.48 0.26 6.76
C ILE A 7 -10.77 1.63 6.12
N ASP A 8 -11.48 1.61 5.00
CA ASP A 8 -11.87 2.82 4.27
C ASP A 8 -13.39 2.92 4.20
N HIS A 9 -13.92 4.14 4.28
CA HIS A 9 -15.33 4.45 4.09
C HIS A 9 -15.50 5.45 2.95
N GLY A 10 -16.32 5.09 1.95
CA GLY A 10 -16.63 5.95 0.81
C GLY A 10 -16.49 5.23 -0.53
N SER A 11 -16.51 6.00 -1.61
CA SER A 11 -16.28 5.52 -2.97
C SER A 11 -15.87 6.66 -3.90
N TRP A 12 -15.24 6.32 -5.03
CA TRP A 12 -14.89 7.32 -6.06
C TRP A 12 -16.11 8.08 -6.59
N THR A 13 -17.26 7.40 -6.75
CA THR A 13 -18.52 8.02 -7.19
C THR A 13 -19.16 8.94 -6.14
N ARG A 14 -18.67 8.93 -4.90
CA ARG A 14 -19.14 9.74 -3.78
C ARG A 14 -18.13 10.79 -3.33
N GLY A 15 -17.07 11.03 -4.13
CA GLY A 15 -16.08 12.07 -3.85
C GLY A 15 -14.80 11.59 -3.14
N GLY A 16 -14.61 10.27 -3.00
CA GLY A 16 -13.38 9.70 -2.43
C GLY A 16 -13.65 8.81 -1.22
N HIS A 17 -12.59 8.56 -0.44
CA HIS A 17 -12.63 7.73 0.75
C HIS A 17 -12.12 8.53 1.96
N ALA A 18 -12.68 8.24 3.12
CA ALA A 18 -12.13 8.61 4.41
C ALA A 18 -11.52 7.36 5.06
N ASN A 19 -10.42 7.53 5.77
CA ASN A 19 -9.56 6.42 6.19
C ASN A 19 -9.63 6.24 7.71
N GLY A 20 -9.66 4.99 8.16
CA GLY A 20 -9.68 4.61 9.56
C GLY A 20 -8.84 3.37 9.82
N LEU A 21 -8.66 3.07 11.10
CA LEU A 21 -8.19 1.77 11.56
C LEU A 21 -9.27 1.14 12.44
N ILE A 22 -9.36 -0.18 12.38
CA ILE A 22 -10.08 -0.98 13.37
C ILE A 22 -9.11 -1.83 14.16
N SER A 23 -9.46 -2.07 15.42
CA SER A 23 -8.69 -2.94 16.30
C SER A 23 -9.56 -3.81 17.18
N VAL A 24 -8.97 -4.91 17.62
CA VAL A 24 -9.60 -5.92 18.47
C VAL A 24 -8.52 -6.57 19.34
N PRO A 25 -8.78 -6.88 20.63
CA PRO A 25 -7.83 -7.62 21.45
C PRO A 25 -7.43 -8.95 20.79
N VAL A 26 -6.16 -9.36 20.92
CA VAL A 26 -5.64 -10.59 20.28
C VAL A 26 -6.33 -11.87 20.75
N ASP A 27 -6.94 -11.84 21.92
CA ASP A 27 -7.63 -12.93 22.61
C ASP A 27 -9.16 -12.81 22.56
N ALA A 28 -9.69 -11.79 21.89
CA ALA A 28 -11.13 -11.61 21.75
C ALA A 28 -11.72 -12.48 20.63
N ASP A 29 -13.01 -12.77 20.74
CA ASP A 29 -13.78 -13.39 19.66
C ASP A 29 -13.95 -12.37 18.51
N LEU A 30 -13.34 -12.67 17.36
CA LEU A 30 -13.40 -11.81 16.18
C LEU A 30 -14.83 -11.69 15.61
N MET A 31 -15.72 -12.63 15.94
CA MET A 31 -17.12 -12.63 15.51
C MET A 31 -18.03 -11.75 16.40
N ASP A 32 -17.56 -11.30 17.57
CA ASP A 32 -18.31 -10.39 18.43
C ASP A 32 -18.01 -8.92 18.04
N PRO A 33 -18.97 -8.20 17.40
CA PRO A 33 -18.77 -6.80 16.99
C PRO A 33 -18.51 -5.86 18.18
N ALA A 34 -18.93 -6.20 19.41
CA ALA A 34 -18.71 -5.35 20.58
C ALA A 34 -17.24 -5.31 21.03
N GLN A 35 -16.41 -6.26 20.59
CA GLN A 35 -14.97 -6.30 20.87
C GLN A 35 -14.18 -5.34 19.99
N TRP A 36 -14.73 -4.94 18.85
CA TRP A 36 -14.04 -4.08 17.90
C TRP A 36 -14.06 -2.61 18.34
N ARG A 37 -12.98 -1.91 18.01
CA ARG A 37 -12.84 -0.46 18.13
C ARG A 37 -12.53 0.10 16.76
N CYS A 38 -12.98 1.32 16.50
CA CYS A 38 -12.75 2.03 15.25
C CYS A 38 -12.32 3.45 15.58
N THR A 39 -11.29 3.94 14.90
CA THR A 39 -10.83 5.33 15.00
C THR A 39 -11.84 6.34 14.45
N GLY A 40 -12.92 5.88 13.83
CA GLY A 40 -13.70 6.68 12.89
C GLY A 40 -12.92 6.86 11.58
N PHE A 41 -13.42 7.74 10.71
CA PHE A 41 -12.88 7.93 9.37
C PHE A 41 -12.45 9.38 9.17
N LEU A 42 -11.13 9.60 9.01
CA LEU A 42 -10.56 10.90 8.70
C LEU A 42 -10.63 11.13 7.18
N PRO A 43 -11.38 12.13 6.69
CA PRO A 43 -11.34 12.50 5.28
C PRO A 43 -9.98 13.11 4.91
N TYR A 44 -9.61 12.96 3.64
CA TYR A 44 -8.47 13.67 3.07
C TYR A 44 -8.67 15.18 3.11
N ASP A 45 -7.60 15.90 3.41
CA ASP A 45 -7.57 17.36 3.40
C ASP A 45 -6.46 17.86 2.43
N PRO A 46 -6.82 18.58 1.36
CA PRO A 46 -5.85 19.11 0.41
C PRO A 46 -4.94 20.21 0.99
N SER A 47 -5.23 20.71 2.20
CA SER A 47 -4.38 21.66 2.92
C SER A 47 -3.26 20.99 3.73
N TRP A 48 -3.23 19.65 3.79
CA TRP A 48 -2.16 18.94 4.48
C TRP A 48 -0.78 19.33 3.93
N PRO A 49 0.20 19.63 4.80
CA PRO A 49 1.56 19.94 4.38
C PRO A 49 2.15 18.85 3.47
N GLY A 50 2.60 19.25 2.28
CA GLY A 50 3.19 18.34 1.29
C GLY A 50 2.20 17.59 0.40
N ALA A 51 0.88 17.81 0.54
CA ALA A 51 -0.12 17.25 -0.36
C ALA A 51 0.15 17.66 -1.82
N SER A 52 -0.08 16.72 -2.74
CA SER A 52 0.04 17.01 -4.17
C SER A 52 -1.02 18.05 -4.57
N ARG A 53 -0.61 19.05 -5.34
CA ARG A 53 -1.49 20.15 -5.77
C ARG A 53 -2.39 19.68 -6.90
N GLY A 54 -3.70 19.68 -6.71
CA GLY A 54 -4.65 19.32 -7.76
C GLY A 54 -5.93 18.65 -7.24
N PRO A 55 -6.78 18.14 -8.15
CA PRO A 55 -8.06 17.54 -7.83
C PRO A 55 -7.91 16.09 -7.33
N SER A 56 -7.18 15.89 -6.23
CA SER A 56 -7.04 14.58 -5.60
C SER A 56 -8.36 14.12 -4.97
N ASN A 57 -8.70 12.85 -5.17
CA ASN A 57 -9.82 12.19 -4.48
C ASN A 57 -9.40 11.50 -3.17
N GLY A 58 -8.24 11.89 -2.62
CA GLY A 58 -7.76 11.44 -1.33
C GLY A 58 -7.02 10.11 -1.33
N CYS A 59 -7.17 9.36 -0.23
CA CYS A 59 -6.34 8.20 0.09
C CYS A 59 -7.20 6.96 0.31
N LEU A 60 -6.61 5.77 0.16
CA LEU A 60 -7.27 4.48 0.40
C LEU A 60 -6.24 3.37 0.57
N GLU A 61 -6.71 2.14 0.81
CA GLU A 61 -5.91 0.91 0.80
C GLU A 61 -4.73 0.97 1.78
N GLY A 62 -5.05 1.35 3.02
CA GLY A 62 -4.10 1.58 4.08
C GLY A 62 -3.37 0.35 4.60
N ASN A 63 -2.30 0.60 5.36
CA ASN A 63 -1.48 -0.40 6.03
C ASN A 63 -1.31 0.02 7.50
N ALA A 64 -1.86 -0.76 8.44
CA ALA A 64 -1.59 -0.58 9.85
C ALA A 64 -0.18 -1.07 10.18
N VAL A 65 0.73 -0.17 10.54
CA VAL A 65 2.15 -0.48 10.71
C VAL A 65 2.75 0.29 11.89
N VAL A 66 3.52 -0.40 12.72
CA VAL A 66 4.24 0.20 13.85
C VAL A 66 5.61 0.69 13.37
N ALA A 67 5.92 1.96 13.61
CA ALA A 67 7.21 2.58 13.32
C ALA A 67 8.30 2.16 14.32
N PRO A 68 9.60 2.39 14.05
CA PRO A 68 10.68 1.99 14.96
C PRO A 68 10.61 2.65 16.34
N ASP A 69 9.99 3.83 16.42
CA ASP A 69 9.76 4.57 17.67
C ASP A 69 8.50 4.12 18.43
N GLY A 70 7.82 3.07 17.96
CA GLY A 70 6.64 2.49 18.59
C GLY A 70 5.31 3.16 18.22
N ARG A 71 5.32 4.23 17.43
CA ARG A 71 4.09 4.87 16.96
C ARG A 71 3.36 3.99 15.95
N LEU A 72 2.03 4.01 15.97
CA LEU A 72 1.18 3.27 15.05
C LEU A 72 0.71 4.18 13.92
N PHE A 73 0.97 3.78 12.68
CA PHE A 73 0.56 4.51 11.49
C PHE A 73 -0.38 3.70 10.61
N ASN A 74 -1.20 4.42 9.85
CA ASN A 74 -1.86 3.97 8.64
C ASN A 74 -1.13 4.57 7.43
N LEU A 75 -0.32 3.76 6.72
CA LEU A 75 0.35 4.17 5.48
C LEU A 75 -0.55 3.87 4.29
N LEU A 76 -1.00 4.93 3.62
CA LEU A 76 -2.04 4.90 2.61
C LEU A 76 -1.50 5.09 1.20
N ARG A 77 -2.14 4.39 0.25
CA ARG A 77 -2.07 4.76 -1.16
C ARG A 77 -2.74 6.13 -1.34
N TYR A 78 -2.07 6.99 -2.10
CA TYR A 78 -2.53 8.35 -2.38
C TYR A 78 -2.96 8.48 -3.85
N GLN A 79 -4.16 9.03 -4.09
CA GLN A 79 -4.67 9.29 -5.44
C GLN A 79 -4.12 10.62 -5.96
N THR A 80 -3.01 10.57 -6.68
CA THR A 80 -2.33 11.75 -7.25
C THR A 80 -2.69 12.02 -8.71
N ASN A 81 -3.60 11.26 -9.33
CA ASN A 81 -3.98 11.45 -10.73
C ASN A 81 -4.48 12.88 -10.98
N GLY A 82 -3.81 13.61 -11.89
CA GLY A 82 -4.12 15.00 -12.21
C GLY A 82 -3.56 16.02 -11.21
N CYS A 83 -2.72 15.60 -10.25
CA CYS A 83 -2.07 16.48 -9.29
C CYS A 83 -0.59 16.73 -9.64
N GLU A 84 0.07 17.62 -8.90
CA GLU A 84 1.50 17.87 -9.01
C GLU A 84 2.17 17.74 -7.62
N PRO A 85 3.09 16.78 -7.41
CA PRO A 85 3.44 15.69 -8.33
C PRO A 85 2.29 14.69 -8.52
N ASP A 86 2.26 14.05 -9.68
CA ASP A 86 1.20 13.10 -10.10
C ASP A 86 1.49 11.64 -9.73
N ASN A 87 2.64 11.38 -9.11
CA ASN A 87 3.06 10.09 -8.58
C ASN A 87 4.10 10.25 -7.46
N GLY A 88 4.55 9.14 -6.89
CA GLY A 88 5.70 9.13 -5.99
C GLY A 88 5.37 9.57 -4.56
N ARG A 89 4.09 9.50 -4.16
CA ARG A 89 3.61 9.99 -2.88
C ARG A 89 2.76 8.95 -2.16
N ALA A 90 2.88 8.92 -0.84
CA ALA A 90 1.98 8.22 0.07
C ALA A 90 1.66 9.11 1.28
N VAL A 91 0.60 8.76 2.02
CA VAL A 91 0.15 9.53 3.19
C VAL A 91 0.26 8.66 4.44
N LEU A 92 0.85 9.22 5.50
CA LEU A 92 0.87 8.63 6.83
C LEU A 92 -0.14 9.33 7.72
N LEU A 93 -1.03 8.54 8.32
CA LEU A 93 -1.89 8.98 9.41
C LEU A 93 -1.50 8.25 10.70
N GLU A 94 -1.39 8.96 11.80
CA GLU A 94 -1.06 8.41 13.12
C GLU A 94 -2.33 8.00 13.87
N ALA A 95 -2.26 6.85 14.54
CA ALA A 95 -3.27 6.39 15.49
C ALA A 95 -2.75 6.49 16.94
N ASP A 96 -3.67 6.61 17.89
CA ASP A 96 -3.39 6.52 19.32
C ASP A 96 -3.81 5.12 19.82
N PRO A 97 -2.87 4.17 20.00
CA PRO A 97 -3.21 2.80 20.36
C PRO A 97 -3.78 2.68 21.79
N ASP A 98 -3.49 3.63 22.68
CA ASP A 98 -4.05 3.67 24.03
C ASP A 98 -5.50 4.19 24.04
N ARG A 99 -5.89 4.89 22.97
CA ARG A 99 -7.24 5.40 22.74
C ARG A 99 -7.71 4.99 21.34
N PRO A 100 -8.01 3.70 21.10
CA PRO A 100 -8.26 3.15 19.76
C PRO A 100 -9.51 3.68 19.06
N SER A 101 -10.33 4.48 19.75
CA SER A 101 -11.47 5.17 19.19
C SER A 101 -11.22 6.65 18.87
N ASN A 102 -10.02 7.17 19.16
CA ASN A 102 -9.65 8.51 18.75
C ASN A 102 -9.46 8.57 17.23
N PRO A 103 -9.84 9.68 16.58
CA PRO A 103 -9.54 9.92 15.18
C PRO A 103 -8.06 9.78 14.87
N LEU A 104 -7.79 9.26 13.67
CA LEU A 104 -6.46 9.36 13.08
C LEU A 104 -6.04 10.83 12.98
N ARG A 105 -4.74 11.08 13.02
CA ARG A 105 -4.15 12.41 12.84
C ARG A 105 -3.25 12.41 11.62
N PHE A 106 -3.25 13.48 10.84
CA PHE A 106 -2.26 13.63 9.79
C PHE A 106 -0.85 13.64 10.37
N ALA A 107 0.05 12.83 9.81
CA ALA A 107 1.44 12.78 10.22
C ALA A 107 2.37 13.34 9.13
N ALA A 108 2.26 12.85 7.90
CA ALA A 108 3.09 13.30 6.78
C ALA A 108 2.53 12.88 5.41
N VAL A 109 2.96 13.61 4.38
CA VAL A 109 3.09 13.09 3.02
C VAL A 109 4.54 12.68 2.82
N VAL A 110 4.78 11.47 2.32
CA VAL A 110 6.14 10.91 2.15
C VAL A 110 6.44 10.61 0.69
N ASP A 111 7.71 10.73 0.31
CA ASP A 111 8.20 10.20 -0.96
C ASP A 111 8.10 8.67 -0.94
N PHE A 112 7.31 8.11 -1.85
CA PHE A 112 7.04 6.67 -1.88
C PHE A 112 7.01 6.18 -3.33
N PRO A 113 7.83 5.20 -3.72
CA PRO A 113 7.97 4.78 -5.12
C PRO A 113 6.81 3.87 -5.60
N GLY A 114 5.70 3.82 -4.86
CA GLY A 114 4.43 3.31 -5.34
C GLY A 114 3.56 4.41 -5.92
N ASN A 115 2.42 4.05 -6.52
CA ASN A 115 1.52 5.02 -7.11
C ASN A 115 0.04 4.62 -6.95
N LEU A 116 -0.77 4.76 -8.01
CA LEU A 116 -2.22 4.56 -8.04
C LEU A 116 -2.64 3.08 -7.94
N SER A 117 -1.98 2.30 -7.09
CA SER A 117 -2.12 0.85 -6.93
C SER A 117 -1.91 0.42 -5.48
N LYS A 118 -2.67 -0.57 -5.02
CA LYS A 118 -2.49 -1.16 -3.68
C LYS A 118 -1.06 -1.66 -3.50
N PHE A 119 -0.52 -1.49 -2.31
CA PHE A 119 0.66 -2.16 -1.80
C PHE A 119 0.40 -2.70 -0.39
N SER A 120 1.16 -3.72 0.02
CA SER A 120 1.18 -4.25 1.39
C SER A 120 2.56 -4.00 2.01
N VAL A 121 2.59 -3.51 3.25
CA VAL A 121 3.81 -3.25 4.03
C VAL A 121 3.99 -4.31 5.11
N GLY A 122 5.23 -4.79 5.26
CA GLY A 122 5.62 -5.68 6.35
C GLY A 122 7.01 -5.35 6.85
N TYR A 123 7.32 -5.74 8.08
CA TYR A 123 8.61 -5.48 8.72
C TYR A 123 9.45 -6.76 8.75
N ASP A 124 10.70 -6.65 8.31
CA ASP A 124 11.69 -7.71 8.40
C ASP A 124 12.64 -7.45 9.59
N PRO A 125 12.52 -8.21 10.70
CA PRO A 125 13.37 -8.01 11.87
C PRO A 125 14.83 -8.37 11.62
N GLN A 126 15.15 -9.19 10.61
CA GLN A 126 16.53 -9.58 10.33
C GLN A 126 17.34 -8.45 9.68
N SER A 127 16.73 -7.71 8.73
CA SER A 127 17.37 -6.55 8.10
C SER A 127 17.08 -5.23 8.81
N ASN A 128 16.15 -5.22 9.77
CA ASN A 128 15.62 -4.02 10.40
C ASN A 128 15.11 -3.04 9.32
N ARG A 129 14.24 -3.54 8.43
CA ARG A 129 13.65 -2.77 7.33
C ARG A 129 12.18 -3.09 7.17
N TYR A 130 11.42 -2.08 6.80
CA TYR A 130 10.11 -2.24 6.19
C TYR A 130 10.28 -2.60 4.71
N LEU A 131 9.40 -3.47 4.24
CA LEU A 131 9.33 -3.93 2.87
C LEU A 131 7.96 -3.56 2.31
N ALA A 132 7.90 -3.23 1.03
CA ALA A 132 6.65 -3.07 0.29
C ALA A 132 6.82 -3.58 -1.13
N LEU A 133 5.83 -4.32 -1.64
CA LEU A 133 5.75 -4.64 -3.07
C LEU A 133 4.91 -3.57 -3.76
N VAL A 134 5.53 -2.79 -4.64
CA VAL A 134 4.92 -1.63 -5.28
C VAL A 134 4.87 -1.79 -6.80
N SER A 135 3.78 -1.33 -7.42
CA SER A 135 3.73 -1.14 -8.87
C SER A 135 4.52 0.12 -9.22
N ARG A 136 5.70 -0.05 -9.81
CA ARG A 136 6.62 1.05 -10.14
C ARG A 136 6.22 1.72 -11.46
N VAL A 137 6.18 3.04 -11.45
CA VAL A 137 5.96 3.85 -12.65
C VAL A 137 7.30 4.22 -13.26
N THR A 138 7.54 3.83 -14.51
CA THR A 138 8.78 4.09 -15.27
C THR A 138 8.56 4.98 -16.49
N GLY A 139 7.31 5.31 -16.82
CA GLY A 139 6.95 6.17 -17.95
C GLY A 139 5.74 7.04 -17.66
N SER A 140 5.04 7.48 -18.71
CA SER A 140 3.87 8.38 -18.60
C SER A 140 2.59 7.70 -18.10
N ASN A 141 2.54 6.36 -18.13
CA ASN A 141 1.40 5.62 -17.61
C ASN A 141 1.44 5.56 -16.07
N LEU A 142 0.79 6.52 -15.41
CA LEU A 142 0.69 6.55 -13.94
C LEU A 142 0.01 5.31 -13.33
N ARG A 143 -0.74 4.55 -14.15
CA ARG A 143 -1.44 3.33 -13.73
C ARG A 143 -0.65 2.06 -14.07
N GLN A 144 0.62 2.18 -14.43
CA GLN A 144 1.50 1.06 -14.74
C GLN A 144 1.51 0.02 -13.60
N ARG A 145 1.36 -1.25 -13.97
CA ARG A 145 1.40 -2.40 -13.04
C ARG A 145 2.18 -3.59 -13.57
N ASN A 146 2.79 -3.47 -14.75
CA ASN A 146 3.59 -4.52 -15.38
C ASN A 146 5.03 -4.61 -14.83
N ILE A 147 5.37 -3.78 -13.84
CA ILE A 147 6.61 -3.87 -13.05
C ILE A 147 6.24 -3.89 -11.57
N LEU A 148 6.58 -4.98 -10.89
CA LEU A 148 6.43 -5.13 -9.44
C LEU A 148 7.82 -5.09 -8.80
N SER A 149 8.03 -4.11 -7.92
CA SER A 149 9.32 -3.85 -7.30
C SER A 149 9.24 -4.03 -5.78
N LEU A 150 10.32 -4.56 -5.21
CA LEU A 150 10.55 -4.53 -3.77
C LEU A 150 11.11 -3.15 -3.40
N SER A 151 10.33 -2.40 -2.62
CA SER A 151 10.73 -1.15 -1.98
C SER A 151 11.07 -1.42 -0.50
N VAL A 152 12.06 -0.71 0.02
CA VAL A 152 12.51 -0.85 1.41
C VAL A 152 12.62 0.51 2.10
N SER A 153 12.36 0.53 3.40
CA SER A 153 12.51 1.72 4.24
C SER A 153 13.05 1.36 5.63
N PRO A 154 13.89 2.20 6.25
CA PRO A 154 14.27 2.02 7.66
C PRO A 154 13.21 2.54 8.64
N ASP A 155 12.31 3.42 8.23
CA ASP A 155 11.52 4.26 9.15
C ASP A 155 10.10 4.61 8.69
N LEU A 156 9.64 4.09 7.55
CA LEU A 156 8.36 4.43 6.87
C LEU A 156 8.33 5.79 6.18
N TYR A 157 9.35 6.63 6.33
CA TYR A 157 9.46 7.94 5.70
C TYR A 157 10.36 7.91 4.47
N HIS A 158 11.50 7.22 4.56
CA HIS A 158 12.51 7.18 3.52
C HIS A 158 12.44 5.84 2.78
N TRP A 159 11.79 5.82 1.63
CA TRP A 159 11.65 4.63 0.80
C TRP A 159 12.60 4.65 -0.39
N ARG A 160 13.11 3.48 -0.75
CA ARG A 160 13.86 3.28 -1.98
C ARG A 160 13.51 1.95 -2.63
N ILE A 161 13.55 1.92 -3.96
CA ILE A 161 13.50 0.66 -4.69
C ILE A 161 14.79 -0.12 -4.41
N GLN A 162 14.65 -1.35 -3.92
CA GLN A 162 15.74 -2.30 -3.75
C GLN A 162 16.00 -3.05 -5.05
N ARG A 163 14.94 -3.60 -5.67
CA ARG A 163 15.00 -4.28 -6.98
C ARG A 163 13.62 -4.56 -7.55
N ASP A 164 13.56 -4.86 -8.84
CA ASP A 164 12.37 -5.45 -9.45
C ASP A 164 12.28 -6.95 -9.08
N ILE A 165 11.09 -7.41 -8.72
CA ILE A 165 10.82 -8.83 -8.46
C ILE A 165 10.12 -9.50 -9.64
N LEU A 166 9.28 -8.74 -10.37
CA LEU A 166 8.69 -9.13 -11.63
C LEU A 166 8.74 -7.91 -12.55
N ASN A 167 9.48 -8.00 -13.64
CA ASN A 167 9.52 -6.96 -14.66
C ASN A 167 9.07 -7.56 -16.00
N TYR A 168 7.87 -7.20 -16.44
CA TYR A 168 7.37 -7.70 -17.72
C TYR A 168 8.03 -7.02 -18.92
N GLU A 169 8.55 -5.80 -18.75
CA GLU A 169 9.16 -5.04 -19.85
C GLU A 169 10.46 -5.70 -20.34
N ASP A 170 11.16 -6.39 -19.44
CA ASP A 170 12.39 -7.14 -19.78
C ASP A 170 12.10 -8.42 -20.58
N ASN A 171 10.85 -8.88 -20.65
CA ASN A 171 10.50 -10.18 -21.25
C ASN A 171 10.37 -10.12 -22.78
N GLY A 172 10.34 -8.93 -23.39
CA GLY A 172 10.22 -8.76 -24.85
C GLY A 172 8.87 -9.20 -25.45
N TRP A 173 7.85 -9.36 -24.62
CA TRP A 173 6.49 -9.74 -25.06
C TRP A 173 5.69 -8.51 -25.54
N PRO A 174 4.72 -8.70 -26.47
CA PRO A 174 4.06 -7.59 -27.14
C PRO A 174 3.01 -6.86 -26.30
N GLU A 175 2.52 -7.45 -25.20
CA GLU A 175 1.49 -6.83 -24.37
C GLU A 175 2.06 -5.65 -23.56
N GLY A 176 1.42 -4.49 -23.66
CA GLY A 176 1.83 -3.27 -22.99
C GLY A 176 1.34 -3.13 -21.54
N SER A 177 1.71 -2.01 -20.91
CA SER A 177 1.29 -1.65 -19.55
C SER A 177 -0.21 -1.34 -19.40
N ASP A 178 -0.95 -1.29 -20.50
CA ASP A 178 -2.41 -1.22 -20.55
C ASP A 178 -3.09 -2.61 -20.44
N LYS A 179 -2.34 -3.69 -20.68
CA LYS A 179 -2.81 -5.08 -20.63
C LYS A 179 -2.25 -5.87 -19.47
N VAL A 180 -0.98 -5.66 -19.14
CA VAL A 180 -0.28 -6.48 -18.14
C VAL A 180 -0.24 -5.80 -16.79
N GLY A 181 -0.49 -6.58 -15.73
CA GLY A 181 -0.43 -6.08 -14.36
C GLY A 181 -0.22 -7.17 -13.32
N PHE A 182 0.75 -6.97 -12.43
CA PHE A 182 0.92 -7.69 -11.18
C PHE A 182 0.38 -6.80 -10.06
N GLN A 183 -0.83 -7.08 -9.58
CA GLN A 183 -1.57 -6.12 -8.75
C GLN A 183 -2.13 -6.77 -7.50
N TYR A 184 -2.39 -5.94 -6.48
CA TYR A 184 -2.86 -6.39 -5.16
C TYR A 184 -1.96 -7.51 -4.64
N ALA A 185 -0.65 -7.39 -4.87
CA ALA A 185 0.32 -8.37 -4.41
C ALA A 185 0.37 -8.35 -2.89
N ASP A 186 0.21 -9.51 -2.28
CA ASP A 186 0.34 -9.70 -0.85
C ASP A 186 1.35 -10.81 -0.57
N TRP A 187 2.01 -10.75 0.58
CA TRP A 187 3.22 -11.53 0.79
C TRP A 187 3.53 -11.81 2.26
N ILE A 188 4.29 -12.88 2.47
CA ILE A 188 4.86 -13.24 3.77
C ILE A 188 6.35 -13.54 3.64
N ILE A 189 7.08 -13.39 4.76
CA ILE A 189 8.46 -13.85 4.88
C ILE A 189 8.44 -15.34 5.25
N ASP A 190 9.13 -16.16 4.47
CA ASP A 190 9.37 -17.58 4.73
C ASP A 190 10.89 -17.82 4.75
N GLY A 191 11.48 -17.77 5.95
CA GLY A 191 12.93 -17.88 6.14
C GLY A 191 13.70 -16.80 5.35
N SER A 192 14.46 -17.22 4.33
CA SER A 192 15.23 -16.33 3.46
C SER A 192 14.44 -15.71 2.31
N ASP A 193 13.20 -16.14 2.11
CA ASP A 193 12.43 -15.90 0.90
C ASP A 193 11.16 -15.07 1.18
N LEU A 194 10.61 -14.44 0.14
CA LEU A 194 9.23 -13.94 0.16
C LEU A 194 8.33 -14.90 -0.61
N LEU A 195 7.19 -15.27 -0.03
CA LEU A 195 6.11 -15.92 -0.75
C LEU A 195 5.08 -14.85 -1.12
N VAL A 196 4.77 -14.72 -2.39
CA VAL A 196 3.96 -13.63 -2.93
C VAL A 196 2.78 -14.21 -3.71
N LEU A 197 1.58 -13.75 -3.41
CA LEU A 197 0.39 -13.99 -4.22
C LEU A 197 0.02 -12.70 -4.96
N SER A 198 -0.19 -12.78 -6.26
CA SER A 198 -0.55 -11.63 -7.11
C SER A 198 -1.81 -11.93 -7.91
N ARG A 199 -2.74 -10.96 -7.94
CA ARG A 199 -3.76 -10.90 -8.99
C ARG A 199 -3.07 -10.43 -10.26
N THR A 200 -3.07 -11.28 -11.28
CA THR A 200 -2.24 -11.05 -12.46
C THR A 200 -3.09 -10.98 -13.72
N ALA A 201 -2.88 -9.91 -14.48
CA ALA A 201 -3.38 -9.74 -15.83
C ALA A 201 -2.23 -10.04 -16.79
N LEU A 202 -2.36 -11.07 -17.60
CA LEU A 202 -1.42 -11.42 -18.67
C LEU A 202 -2.13 -12.24 -19.76
N ASN A 203 -1.53 -12.35 -20.95
CA ASN A 203 -1.93 -13.28 -22.01
C ASN A 203 -3.43 -13.20 -22.36
N GLY A 204 -3.86 -12.03 -22.85
CA GLY A 204 -5.25 -11.80 -23.26
C GLY A 204 -6.18 -11.34 -22.13
N ALA A 205 -5.63 -10.79 -21.04
CA ALA A 205 -6.43 -10.13 -20.02
C ALA A 205 -7.20 -8.92 -20.60
N TYR A 206 -8.34 -8.59 -20.00
CA TYR A 206 -9.14 -7.44 -20.46
C TYR A 206 -8.32 -6.15 -20.39
N ASN A 207 -7.67 -5.90 -19.24
CA ASN A 207 -6.67 -4.85 -19.04
C ASN A 207 -5.81 -5.16 -17.80
N PHE A 208 -4.81 -4.32 -17.52
CA PHE A 208 -3.91 -4.45 -16.37
C PHE A 208 -4.60 -4.51 -14.99
N HIS A 209 -5.85 -4.05 -14.88
CA HIS A 209 -6.63 -3.99 -13.64
C HIS A 209 -7.63 -5.15 -13.50
N ASN A 210 -8.09 -5.73 -14.61
CA ASN A 210 -9.04 -6.83 -14.63
C ASN A 210 -8.28 -8.14 -14.87
N ALA A 211 -7.63 -8.60 -13.80
CA ALA A 211 -6.84 -9.83 -13.77
C ALA A 211 -7.66 -11.06 -14.20
N ASN A 212 -7.02 -11.93 -14.99
CA ASN A 212 -7.54 -13.23 -15.44
C ASN A 212 -6.85 -14.42 -14.74
N ALA A 213 -5.84 -14.16 -13.90
CA ALA A 213 -5.11 -15.19 -13.17
C ALA A 213 -4.80 -14.79 -11.73
N LEU A 214 -4.55 -15.80 -10.90
CA LEU A 214 -3.86 -15.69 -9.62
C LEU A 214 -2.53 -16.43 -9.76
N THR A 215 -1.43 -15.74 -9.44
CA THR A 215 -0.07 -16.30 -9.57
C THR A 215 0.63 -16.29 -8.24
N PHE A 216 1.36 -17.37 -7.94
CA PHE A 216 2.18 -17.53 -6.76
C PHE A 216 3.66 -17.45 -7.13
N HIS A 217 4.44 -16.69 -6.37
CA HIS A 217 5.86 -16.48 -6.61
C HIS A 217 6.65 -16.73 -5.33
N ARG A 218 7.83 -17.33 -5.48
CA ARG A 218 8.83 -17.42 -4.42
C ARG A 218 10.03 -16.57 -4.79
N ILE A 219 10.22 -15.46 -4.09
CA ILE A 219 11.35 -14.56 -4.27
C ILE A 219 12.47 -15.02 -3.34
N ARG A 220 13.40 -15.80 -3.89
CA ARG A 220 14.49 -16.39 -3.10
C ARG A 220 15.47 -15.34 -2.61
N ASN A 221 15.99 -15.54 -1.38
CA ASN A 221 17.04 -14.73 -0.78
C ASN A 221 16.76 -13.22 -0.89
N PHE A 222 15.55 -12.78 -0.52
CA PHE A 222 15.08 -11.44 -0.88
C PHE A 222 15.90 -10.28 -0.29
N ARG A 223 16.69 -10.57 0.75
CA ARG A 223 17.57 -9.66 1.47
C ARG A 223 18.90 -9.40 0.76
N ARG A 224 19.22 -10.14 -0.31
CA ARG A 224 20.44 -9.95 -1.12
C ARG A 224 20.22 -8.91 -2.21
#